data_AF-A0A6B3FXM3-F1
#
_entry.id   AF-A0A6B3FXM3-F1
#
_cell.length_a   1.000
_cell.length_b   1.000
_cell.length_c   1.000
_cell.angle_alpha   90.00
_cell.angle_beta   90.00
_cell.angle_gamma   90.00
#
_symmetry.space_group_name_H-M   'P 1'
#
loop_
_entity.id
_entity.type
_entity.pdbx_description
1 polymer ?
#
loop_
_entity_poly.entity_id
_entity_poly.type
_entity_poly.pdbx_seq_one_letter_code
_entity_poly.pdbx_strand_id
1 'polypeptide(L)'
;FEEELGVETEEIWLPDSFGYTAAFPQLAKLAGVKWFLTQKLSWNQHNKMPHHTFWWEGIDGTRVFTHFPPVDTYNAQLHARQLAHAERNFADKGRATRSLVPFGWGDGGGGPTREMLERARRLRDLEGSPRVTVEKPSAFFAAAEEEYGERA
;
A
#
# COMPACT_ATOMS: atom_id res chain seq x y z
N PHE A 1 -5.01 20.28 -5.44
CA PHE A 1 -4.60 19.46 -6.59
C PHE A 1 -5.42 19.81 -7.82
N GLU A 2 -6.75 19.86 -7.69
CA GLU A 2 -7.65 20.22 -8.79
C GLU A 2 -7.35 21.60 -9.40
N GLU A 3 -7.33 22.68 -8.61
CA GLU A 3 -7.13 24.04 -9.11
C GLU A 3 -5.77 24.25 -9.80
N GLU A 4 -4.70 23.74 -9.18
CA GLU A 4 -3.32 24.03 -9.62
C GLU A 4 -2.74 23.01 -10.60
N LEU A 5 -3.18 21.74 -10.52
CA LEU A 5 -2.62 20.63 -11.30
C LEU A 5 -3.66 19.95 -12.19
N GLY A 6 -4.95 20.27 -12.07
CA GLY A 6 -6.03 19.63 -12.82
C GLY A 6 -6.19 18.15 -12.47
N VAL A 7 -5.80 17.73 -11.26
CA VAL A 7 -5.83 16.34 -10.82
C VAL A 7 -6.77 16.20 -9.62
N GLU A 8 -7.72 15.27 -9.74
CA GLU A 8 -8.50 14.74 -8.63
C GLU A 8 -7.77 13.55 -8.00
N THR A 9 -7.70 13.49 -6.68
CA THR A 9 -7.01 12.41 -5.95
C THR A 9 -8.01 11.34 -5.54
N GLU A 10 -7.84 10.13 -6.06
CA GLU A 10 -8.75 9.00 -5.77
C GLU A 10 -8.28 8.14 -4.58
N GLU A 11 -7.06 8.36 -4.11
CA GLU A 11 -6.43 7.66 -3.01
C GLU A 11 -5.96 8.58 -1.87
N ILE A 12 -6.05 8.10 -0.63
CA ILE A 12 -5.39 8.71 0.53
C ILE A 12 -4.14 7.91 0.89
N TRP A 13 -3.03 8.62 1.05
CA TRP A 13 -1.72 8.05 1.41
C TRP A 13 -1.26 8.56 2.79
N LEU A 14 -1.47 7.77 3.85
CA LEU A 14 -1.07 8.10 5.22
C LEU A 14 -0.15 7.01 5.82
N PRO A 15 1.09 6.87 5.35
CA PRO A 15 1.98 5.83 5.83
C PRO A 15 2.41 6.05 7.29
N ASP A 16 2.49 7.31 7.75
CA ASP A 16 3.14 7.69 9.01
C ASP A 16 2.18 8.21 10.10
N SER A 17 0.86 8.04 9.93
CA SER A 17 -0.12 8.48 10.94
C SER A 17 -0.21 7.53 12.14
N PHE A 18 -0.25 8.10 13.35
CA PHE A 18 -0.31 7.36 14.60
C PHE A 18 -1.75 6.98 14.99
N GLY A 19 -2.27 5.96 14.32
CA GLY A 19 -3.63 5.46 14.54
C GLY A 19 -4.68 6.20 13.72
N TYR A 20 -5.87 5.62 13.66
CA TYR A 20 -6.97 6.09 12.81
C TYR A 20 -8.31 6.04 13.55
N THR A 21 -9.19 6.99 13.25
CA THR A 21 -10.55 7.05 13.79
C THR A 21 -11.45 6.02 13.11
N ALA A 22 -12.41 5.45 13.84
CA ALA A 22 -13.41 4.54 13.30
C ALA A 22 -14.39 5.20 12.30
N ALA A 23 -14.43 6.53 12.24
CA ALA A 23 -15.21 7.29 11.26
C ALA A 23 -14.44 7.52 9.94
N PHE A 24 -13.18 7.10 9.84
CA PHE A 24 -12.33 7.46 8.70
C PHE A 24 -12.86 6.94 7.35
N PRO A 25 -13.39 5.71 7.22
CA PRO A 25 -13.98 5.26 5.95
C PRO A 25 -15.09 6.19 5.42
N GLN A 26 -15.94 6.71 6.32
CA GLN A 26 -16.97 7.70 5.96
C GLN A 26 -16.35 9.00 5.44
N LEU A 27 -15.37 9.55 6.17
CA LEU A 27 -14.69 10.79 5.79
C LEU A 27 -13.96 10.66 4.45
N ALA A 28 -13.27 9.54 4.23
CA ALA A 28 -12.61 9.24 2.97
C ALA A 28 -13.62 9.21 1.82
N LYS A 29 -14.75 8.52 2.00
CA LYS A 29 -15.79 8.43 0.96
C LYS A 29 -16.42 9.79 0.64
N LEU A 30 -16.69 10.61 1.65
CA LEU A 30 -17.21 11.98 1.47
C LEU A 30 -16.22 12.90 0.73
N ALA A 31 -14.91 12.63 0.86
CA ALA A 31 -13.86 13.33 0.13
C ALA A 31 -13.62 12.79 -1.29
N GLY A 32 -14.46 11.87 -1.79
CA GLY A 32 -14.33 11.28 -3.13
C GLY A 32 -13.29 10.15 -3.23
N VAL A 33 -12.71 9.73 -2.11
CA VAL A 33 -11.62 8.75 -2.09
C VAL A 33 -12.16 7.32 -2.20
N LYS A 34 -11.48 6.52 -3.02
CA LYS A 34 -11.78 5.10 -3.27
C LYS A 34 -10.87 4.19 -2.46
N TRP A 35 -9.61 4.59 -2.31
CA TRP A 35 -8.56 3.72 -1.78
C TRP A 35 -7.77 4.36 -0.65
N PHE A 36 -7.30 3.54 0.28
CA PHE A 36 -6.52 3.99 1.42
C PHE A 36 -5.22 3.20 1.57
N LEU A 37 -4.11 3.91 1.77
CA LEU A 37 -2.82 3.33 2.16
C LEU A 37 -2.34 3.83 3.52
N THR A 38 -1.83 2.89 4.32
CA THR A 38 -1.15 3.14 5.60
C THR A 38 0.09 2.25 5.75
N GLN A 39 0.97 2.54 6.70
CA GLN A 39 2.11 1.68 7.06
C GLN A 39 2.22 1.43 8.56
N LYS A 40 1.98 2.43 9.42
CA LYS A 40 2.18 2.32 10.89
C LYS A 40 1.52 1.11 11.56
N LEU A 41 0.45 0.57 10.98
CA LEU A 41 -0.23 -0.63 11.49
C LEU A 41 0.68 -1.88 11.55
N SER A 42 1.75 -1.93 10.76
CA SER A 42 2.75 -3.00 10.84
C SER A 42 3.62 -2.96 12.09
N TRP A 43 3.60 -1.85 12.86
CA TRP A 43 4.52 -1.61 13.98
C TRP A 43 3.89 -1.82 15.37
N ASN A 44 2.78 -2.56 15.43
CA ASN A 44 2.15 -2.92 16.70
C ASN A 44 3.05 -3.84 17.53
N GLN A 45 3.30 -3.49 18.79
CA GLN A 45 4.13 -4.30 19.70
C GLN A 45 3.46 -5.60 20.17
N HIS A 46 2.13 -5.59 20.31
CA HIS A 46 1.38 -6.68 20.92
C HIS A 46 0.52 -7.46 19.91
N ASN A 47 -0.31 -6.74 19.14
CA ASN A 47 -1.29 -7.35 18.24
C ASN A 47 -0.86 -7.17 16.79
N LYS A 48 -0.51 -8.25 16.12
CA LYS A 48 -0.26 -8.23 14.69
C LYS A 48 -1.57 -8.00 13.94
N MET A 49 -1.57 -7.06 12.98
CA MET A 49 -2.72 -6.91 12.09
C MET A 49 -2.90 -8.18 11.23
N PRO A 50 -4.12 -8.72 11.13
CA PRO A 50 -4.36 -10.01 10.47
C PRO A 50 -4.37 -9.96 8.95
N HIS A 51 -4.54 -8.78 8.34
CA HIS A 51 -4.69 -8.57 6.90
C HIS A 51 -3.79 -7.46 6.44
N HIS A 52 -3.30 -7.48 5.20
CA HIS A 52 -2.60 -6.40 4.51
C HIS A 52 -3.46 -5.74 3.43
N THR A 53 -4.47 -6.45 2.90
CA THR A 53 -5.43 -5.97 1.90
C THR A 53 -6.83 -6.33 2.37
N PHE A 54 -7.71 -5.34 2.56
CA PHE A 54 -9.03 -5.57 3.13
C PHE A 54 -10.00 -4.41 2.87
N TRP A 55 -11.30 -4.70 2.99
CA TRP A 55 -12.34 -3.69 3.10
C TRP A 55 -12.41 -3.19 4.55
N TRP A 56 -12.00 -1.95 4.78
CA TRP A 56 -12.14 -1.35 6.11
C TRP A 56 -13.53 -0.75 6.25
N GLU A 57 -14.35 -1.36 7.11
CA GLU A 57 -15.66 -0.85 7.51
C GLU A 57 -15.56 0.11 8.70
N GLY A 58 -16.15 1.30 8.53
CA GLY A 58 -16.28 2.31 9.56
C GLY A 58 -17.43 1.98 10.52
N ILE A 59 -17.51 2.72 11.62
CA ILE A 59 -18.56 2.53 12.63
C ILE A 59 -20.00 2.75 12.09
N ASP A 60 -20.12 3.43 10.94
CA ASP A 60 -21.37 3.71 10.24
C ASP A 60 -21.68 2.70 9.12
N GLY A 61 -20.85 1.68 8.92
CA GLY A 61 -20.96 0.70 7.84
C GLY A 61 -20.37 1.15 6.49
N THR A 62 -19.83 2.38 6.39
CA THR A 62 -19.14 2.81 5.18
C THR A 62 -17.83 2.03 5.02
N ARG A 63 -17.53 1.54 3.81
CA ARG A 63 -16.31 0.76 3.54
C ARG A 63 -15.35 1.51 2.63
N VAL A 64 -14.05 1.37 2.88
CA VAL A 64 -12.96 1.85 2.02
C VAL A 64 -11.94 0.73 1.80
N PHE A 65 -11.55 0.51 0.54
CA PHE A 65 -10.57 -0.53 0.22
C PHE A 65 -9.18 -0.07 0.66
N THR A 66 -8.58 -0.87 1.54
CA THR A 66 -7.38 -0.49 2.29
C THR A 66 -6.26 -1.48 2.01
N HIS A 67 -5.08 -0.94 1.74
CA HIS A 67 -3.84 -1.72 1.68
C HIS A 67 -2.80 -1.15 2.63
N PHE A 68 -2.09 -2.00 3.36
CA PHE A 68 -0.83 -1.61 3.98
C PHE A 68 0.30 -2.57 3.57
N PRO A 69 1.45 -2.05 3.11
CA PRO A 69 2.52 -2.88 2.58
C PRO A 69 3.11 -3.87 3.61
N PRO A 70 3.25 -5.17 3.25
CA PRO A 70 3.87 -6.22 4.08
C PRO A 70 5.40 -6.11 4.17
N VAL A 71 6.00 -5.13 3.49
CA VAL A 71 7.44 -4.82 3.59
C VAL A 71 7.78 -4.09 4.91
N ASP A 72 6.76 -3.71 5.69
CA ASP A 72 6.84 -3.08 7.02
C ASP A 72 7.57 -1.72 7.07
N THR A 73 7.71 -1.06 5.91
CA THR A 73 8.35 0.25 5.78
C THR A 73 7.87 0.98 4.53
N TYR A 74 7.79 2.31 4.59
CA TYR A 74 7.65 3.14 3.39
C TYR A 74 9.00 3.60 2.82
N ASN A 75 10.11 3.18 3.43
CA ASN A 75 11.49 3.51 3.05
C ASN A 75 12.20 2.29 2.44
N ALA A 76 11.51 1.49 1.62
CA ALA A 76 12.13 0.30 1.03
C ALA A 76 13.27 0.68 0.08
N GLN A 77 14.28 -0.18 -0.02
CA GLN A 77 15.42 0.01 -0.93
C GLN A 77 15.43 -1.02 -2.06
N LEU A 78 14.39 -1.87 -2.12
CA LEU A 78 14.24 -2.98 -3.06
C LEU A 78 15.39 -3.99 -3.00
N HIS A 79 15.91 -4.25 -1.79
CA HIS A 79 16.83 -5.36 -1.58
C HIS A 79 16.07 -6.69 -1.65
N ALA A 80 16.71 -7.74 -2.15
CA ALA A 80 16.11 -9.08 -2.24
C ALA A 80 15.50 -9.55 -0.91
N ARG A 81 16.17 -9.27 0.22
CA ARG A 81 15.68 -9.60 1.57
C ARG A 81 14.34 -8.93 1.91
N GLN A 82 14.11 -7.70 1.43
CA GLN A 82 12.89 -6.95 1.68
C GLN A 82 11.73 -7.52 0.86
N LEU A 83 11.98 -7.90 -0.40
CA LEU A 83 10.96 -8.51 -1.24
C LEU A 83 10.59 -9.91 -0.76
N ALA A 84 11.58 -10.72 -0.38
CA ALA A 84 11.34 -12.04 0.18
C ALA A 84 10.61 -11.95 1.54
N HIS A 85 10.88 -10.90 2.33
CA HIS A 85 10.11 -10.61 3.54
C HIS A 85 8.67 -10.23 3.21
N ALA A 86 8.46 -9.27 2.31
CA ALA A 86 7.15 -8.81 1.89
C ALA A 86 6.27 -9.97 1.38
N GLU A 87 6.81 -10.83 0.51
CA GLU A 87 6.12 -12.02 0.02
C GLU A 87 5.71 -12.95 1.18
N ARG A 88 6.65 -13.34 2.06
CA ARG A 88 6.35 -14.24 3.18
C ARG A 88 5.36 -13.63 4.16
N ASN A 89 5.50 -12.34 4.45
CA ASN A 89 4.71 -11.63 5.46
C ASN A 89 3.29 -11.30 4.97
N PHE A 90 3.06 -11.19 3.66
CA PHE A 90 1.74 -10.89 3.10
C PHE A 90 0.67 -11.87 3.59
N ALA A 91 -0.36 -11.37 4.24
CA ALA A 91 -1.34 -12.19 4.97
C ALA A 91 -2.49 -12.70 4.08
N ASP A 92 -2.83 -11.97 3.01
CA ASP A 92 -4.00 -12.24 2.19
C ASP A 92 -3.69 -13.10 0.95
N LYS A 93 -2.69 -13.97 1.08
CA LYS A 93 -2.35 -14.94 0.03
C LYS A 93 -3.58 -15.77 -0.31
N GLY A 94 -3.77 -16.01 -1.61
CA GLY A 94 -4.90 -16.78 -2.14
C GLY A 94 -6.13 -15.93 -2.45
N ARG A 95 -6.36 -14.82 -1.75
CA ARG A 95 -7.36 -13.80 -2.12
C ARG A 95 -6.77 -12.66 -2.95
N ALA A 96 -5.51 -12.34 -2.70
CA ALA A 96 -4.74 -11.37 -3.46
C ALA A 96 -3.35 -11.94 -3.80
N THR A 97 -2.81 -11.48 -4.93
CA THR A 97 -1.44 -11.80 -5.38
C THR A 97 -0.56 -10.56 -5.48
N ARG A 98 -1.14 -9.37 -5.28
CA ARG A 98 -0.48 -8.08 -5.45
C ARG A 98 -0.19 -7.41 -4.10
N SER A 99 0.92 -6.69 -4.05
CA SER A 99 1.29 -5.84 -2.92
C SER A 99 2.05 -4.62 -3.39
N LEU A 100 1.86 -3.48 -2.71
CA LEU A 100 2.71 -2.31 -2.88
C LEU A 100 4.02 -2.45 -2.09
N VAL A 101 5.06 -1.77 -2.58
CA VAL A 101 6.34 -1.58 -1.89
C VAL A 101 6.76 -0.12 -2.09
N PRO A 102 6.39 0.80 -1.19
CA PRO A 102 6.89 2.17 -1.26
C PRO A 102 8.40 2.18 -1.01
N PHE A 103 9.15 2.79 -1.93
CA PHE A 103 10.60 2.77 -1.92
C PHE A 103 11.19 4.18 -2.07
N GLY A 104 12.35 4.39 -1.45
CA GLY A 104 13.01 5.69 -1.36
C GLY A 104 13.34 6.10 0.06
N TRP A 105 13.73 7.36 0.22
CA TRP A 105 14.06 7.96 1.51
C TRP A 105 12.96 8.94 1.93
N GLY A 106 12.17 8.56 2.92
CA GLY A 106 11.24 9.41 3.65
C GLY A 106 11.88 10.11 4.85
N ASP A 107 11.08 10.57 5.81
CA ASP A 107 11.54 11.17 7.08
C ASP A 107 12.44 12.41 6.89
N GLY A 108 12.10 13.25 5.91
CA GLY A 108 12.92 14.38 5.48
C GLY A 108 13.99 14.03 4.44
N GLY A 109 13.98 12.81 3.90
CA GLY A 109 14.85 12.34 2.83
C GLY A 109 14.45 12.79 1.41
N GLY A 110 15.17 12.27 0.40
CA GLY A 110 15.11 12.71 -1.00
C GLY A 110 14.40 11.78 -1.98
N GLY A 111 13.54 10.87 -1.54
CA GLY A 111 12.83 9.94 -2.42
C GLY A 111 13.72 8.81 -2.99
N PRO A 112 13.31 8.14 -4.08
CA PRO A 112 14.05 7.01 -4.65
C PRO A 112 15.32 7.42 -5.41
N THR A 113 16.36 6.60 -5.34
CA THR A 113 17.64 6.83 -6.05
C THR A 113 17.70 6.10 -7.40
N ARG A 114 18.67 6.48 -8.26
CA ARG A 114 18.88 5.81 -9.56
C ARG A 114 19.20 4.32 -9.38
N GLU A 115 19.96 3.97 -8.35
CA GLU A 115 20.29 2.59 -8.00
C GLU A 115 19.06 1.80 -7.59
N MET A 116 18.09 2.41 -6.90
CA MET A 116 16.82 1.77 -6.57
C MET A 116 16.02 1.46 -7.84
N LEU A 117 15.97 2.39 -8.80
CA LEU A 117 15.31 2.15 -10.09
C LEU A 117 16.01 1.06 -10.91
N GLU A 118 17.34 1.00 -10.90
CA GLU A 118 18.08 -0.07 -11.57
C GLU A 118 17.84 -1.44 -10.89
N ARG A 119 17.71 -1.48 -9.56
CA ARG A 119 17.25 -2.70 -8.85
C ARG A 119 15.84 -3.09 -9.29
N ALA A 120 14.89 -2.16 -9.29
CA ALA A 120 13.52 -2.41 -9.74
C ALA A 120 13.50 -3.00 -11.16
N ARG A 121 14.32 -2.46 -12.07
CA ARG A 121 14.47 -2.97 -13.45
C ARG A 121 14.96 -4.41 -13.49
N ARG A 122 15.96 -4.77 -12.69
CA ARG A 122 16.49 -6.15 -12.60
C ARG A 122 15.53 -7.12 -11.95
N LEU A 123 14.71 -6.63 -11.02
CA LEU A 123 13.70 -7.40 -10.28
C LEU A 123 12.37 -7.55 -11.05
N ARG A 124 12.28 -7.06 -12.30
CA ARG A 124 11.07 -7.16 -13.10
C ARG A 124 10.58 -8.59 -13.27
N ASP A 125 11.51 -9.51 -13.53
CA ASP A 125 11.22 -10.94 -13.71
C ASP A 125 12.47 -11.77 -13.36
N LEU A 126 12.95 -11.60 -12.13
CA LEU A 126 14.08 -12.37 -11.61
C LEU A 126 13.56 -13.67 -10.98
N GLU A 127 14.02 -14.81 -11.49
CA GLU A 127 13.64 -16.12 -10.95
C GLU A 127 13.92 -16.22 -9.44
N GLY A 128 12.94 -16.73 -8.69
CA GLY A 128 13.01 -16.86 -7.23
C GLY A 128 12.76 -15.54 -6.46
N SER A 129 12.40 -14.45 -7.14
CA SER A 129 12.00 -13.19 -6.53
C SER A 129 10.58 -12.80 -6.96
N PRO A 130 9.81 -12.08 -6.12
CA PRO A 130 8.58 -11.45 -6.55
C PRO A 130 8.82 -10.52 -7.75
N ARG A 131 7.89 -10.53 -8.71
CA ARG A 131 7.93 -9.63 -9.87
C ARG A 131 7.70 -8.19 -9.43
N VAL A 132 8.57 -7.29 -9.84
CA VAL A 132 8.50 -5.87 -9.50
C VAL A 132 8.12 -5.04 -10.72
N THR A 133 7.03 -4.28 -10.62
CA THR A 133 6.66 -3.25 -11.59
C THR A 133 6.58 -1.90 -10.87
N VAL A 134 7.16 -0.86 -11.48
CA VAL A 134 6.99 0.52 -11.00
C VAL A 134 5.80 1.11 -11.73
N GLU A 135 4.74 1.40 -10.98
CA GLU A 135 3.49 1.93 -11.50
C GLU A 135 2.88 2.97 -10.55
N LYS A 136 1.81 3.63 -11.00
CA LYS A 136 1.05 4.57 -10.17
C LYS A 136 0.28 3.80 -9.08
N PRO A 137 0.13 4.36 -7.86
CA PRO A 137 -0.69 3.75 -6.81
C PRO A 137 -2.10 3.39 -7.27
N SER A 138 -2.77 4.28 -8.01
CA SER A 138 -4.10 4.03 -8.55
C SER A 138 -4.19 2.80 -9.47
N ALA A 139 -3.14 2.50 -10.25
CA ALA A 139 -3.10 1.30 -11.09
C ALA A 139 -3.01 0.02 -10.25
N PHE A 140 -2.20 0.04 -9.19
CA PHE A 140 -2.15 -1.05 -8.22
C PHE A 140 -3.52 -1.26 -7.57
N PHE A 141 -4.12 -0.18 -7.05
CA PHE A 141 -5.35 -0.30 -6.29
C PHE A 141 -6.52 -0.79 -7.13
N ALA A 142 -6.67 -0.30 -8.36
CA ALA A 142 -7.69 -0.78 -9.28
C ALA A 142 -7.54 -2.30 -9.54
N ALA A 143 -6.31 -2.77 -9.82
CA ALA A 143 -6.06 -4.18 -10.07
C ALA A 143 -6.21 -5.05 -8.81
N ALA A 144 -5.81 -4.54 -7.64
CA ALA A 144 -5.92 -5.25 -6.37
C ALA A 144 -7.39 -5.34 -5.90
N GLU A 145 -8.18 -4.28 -6.07
CA GLU A 145 -9.61 -4.25 -5.76
C GLU A 145 -10.40 -5.21 -6.68
N GLU A 146 -10.10 -5.20 -7.98
CA GLU A 146 -10.70 -6.13 -8.95
C GLU A 146 -10.38 -7.59 -8.60
N GLU A 147 -9.13 -7.88 -8.24
CA GLU A 147 -8.71 -9.22 -7.83
C GLU A 147 -9.35 -9.67 -6.51
N TYR A 148 -9.41 -8.78 -5.51
CA TYR A 148 -9.88 -9.10 -4.16
C TYR A 148 -11.41 -9.23 -4.09
N GLY A 149 -12.14 -8.41 -4.86
CA GLY A 149 -13.60 -8.43 -4.99
C GLY A 149 -14.37 -7.74 -3.85
N GLU A 150 -15.65 -7.45 -4.11
CA GLU A 150 -16.52 -6.64 -3.21
C GLU A 150 -17.12 -7.40 -2.00
N ARG A 151 -17.12 -8.74 -2.07
CA ARG A 151 -17.78 -9.64 -1.10
C ARG A 151 -16.83 -10.28 -0.08
N ALA A 152 -15.57 -9.87 -0.09
CA ALA A 152 -14.50 -10.47 0.70
C ALA A 152 -14.59 -10.13 2.19
#